data_AF-A0A744QI76-F1
#
_entry.id   AF-A0A744QI76-F1
#
_cell.length_a   1.000
_cell.length_b   1.000
_cell.length_c   1.000
_cell.angle_alpha   90.00
_cell.angle_beta   90.00
_cell.angle_gamma   90.00
#
_symmetry.space_group_name_H-M   'P 1'
#
loop_
_entity.id
_entity.type
_entity.pdbx_description
1 polymer ?
#
loop_
_entity_poly.entity_id
_entity_poly.type
_entity_poly.pdbx_seq_one_letter_code
_entity_poly.pdbx_strand_id
1 'polypeptide(L)'
;MNVMPIILSIITILIPLIVLFWDWFNANANVIGTITTSLAFFAAIWTALEGRKSAKAAFLAVRAAENSLDDSRKNFKKEAFNQRFSLLLEQHNNYLNKVNEYLRSADGWQFLSKVFNHSIHTESFYMLKGHFALSPYMRILYHLLKSIEDDYYGDKEDFVGMKKYSSLVRSLISNDVLYLIAVNASITYEQGKRTQYERYQNLLHRFDFFEHADFYRINDQINASKTIECQSPFYDLESDIKMRFSKYCLDGIYNILDDYEPTLPVSTILSYMYSSPKNEIVHKYFADIDLNINNLFVNEINKKSYQELFKSFFSFKFINTYVIKESLDEHEMPDEITEDMLLSYSMIKSIIRGIKSKRLTKMGNPQFRYVRLSVNNNKVIFHSLFEQLFDAVNEYLIEVNRKNYVSFMKEHLPVNRVILKINEMEKQLKSQTIESI
;
A
#
# COMPACT_ATOMS: atom_id res chain seq x y z
N MET A 1 -16.74 -78.95 22.25
CA MET A 1 -17.41 -80.26 22.48
C MET A 1 -17.12 -81.13 21.27
N ASN A 2 -16.55 -82.33 21.44
CA ASN A 2 -16.15 -83.15 20.29
C ASN A 2 -17.38 -83.69 19.56
N VAL A 3 -17.53 -83.33 18.28
CA VAL A 3 -18.68 -83.73 17.44
C VAL A 3 -18.55 -85.19 16.94
N MET A 4 -17.31 -85.69 16.87
CA MET A 4 -16.96 -87.00 16.30
C MET A 4 -17.65 -88.23 16.95
N PRO A 5 -17.80 -88.34 18.29
CA PRO A 5 -18.50 -89.47 18.91
C PRO A 5 -20.02 -89.47 18.62
N ILE A 6 -20.60 -88.28 18.46
CA ILE A 6 -22.02 -88.10 18.15
C ILE A 6 -22.29 -88.52 16.70
N ILE A 7 -21.41 -88.14 15.76
CA ILE A 7 -21.49 -88.58 14.37
C ILE A 7 -21.36 -90.10 14.26
N LEU A 8 -20.40 -90.73 14.95
CA LEU A 8 -20.24 -92.19 14.93
C LEU A 8 -21.48 -92.92 15.46
N SER A 9 -22.08 -92.45 16.55
CA SER A 9 -23.27 -93.08 17.15
C SER A 9 -24.54 -92.88 16.32
N ILE A 10 -24.66 -91.76 15.59
CA ILE A 10 -25.73 -91.56 14.59
C ILE A 10 -25.58 -92.54 13.42
N ILE A 11 -24.36 -92.71 12.88
CA ILE A 11 -24.10 -93.61 11.74
C ILE A 11 -24.38 -95.08 12.09
N THR A 12 -23.96 -95.55 13.27
CA THR A 12 -24.17 -96.95 13.68
C THR A 12 -25.64 -97.30 13.92
N ILE A 13 -26.51 -96.32 14.21
CA ILE A 13 -27.96 -96.53 14.32
C ILE A 13 -28.64 -96.44 12.95
N LEU A 14 -28.22 -95.54 12.07
CA LEU A 14 -28.85 -95.32 10.76
C LEU A 14 -28.71 -96.51 9.80
N ILE A 15 -27.53 -97.13 9.75
CA ILE A 15 -27.25 -98.24 8.81
C ILE A 15 -28.23 -99.41 8.95
N PRO A 16 -28.45 -100.02 10.13
CA PRO A 16 -29.41 -101.12 10.27
C PRO A 16 -30.87 -100.67 10.05
N LEU A 17 -31.19 -99.41 10.32
CA LEU A 17 -32.54 -98.84 10.14
C LEU A 17 -32.87 -98.66 8.64
N ILE A 18 -31.89 -98.28 7.82
CA ILE A 18 -32.01 -98.22 6.35
C ILE A 18 -32.26 -99.62 5.76
N VAL A 19 -31.59 -100.65 6.28
CA VAL A 19 -31.79 -102.05 5.85
C VAL A 19 -33.20 -102.54 6.23
N LEU A 20 -33.67 -102.25 7.44
CA LEU A 20 -35.00 -102.66 7.93
C LEU A 20 -36.18 -102.08 7.14
N PHE A 21 -36.03 -100.87 6.59
CA PHE A 21 -37.08 -100.18 5.83
C PHE A 21 -36.84 -100.17 4.32
N TRP A 22 -35.87 -100.92 3.80
CA TRP A 22 -35.42 -100.86 2.41
C TRP A 22 -36.56 -101.00 1.38
N ASP A 23 -37.45 -101.98 1.56
CA ASP A 23 -38.58 -102.22 0.65
C ASP A 23 -39.62 -101.10 0.72
N TRP A 24 -39.83 -100.51 1.90
CA TRP A 24 -40.71 -99.35 2.08
C TRP A 24 -40.12 -98.07 1.45
N PHE A 25 -38.81 -97.88 1.54
CA PHE A 25 -38.07 -96.81 0.85
C PHE A 25 -38.21 -96.96 -0.68
N ASN A 26 -38.03 -98.17 -1.22
CA ASN A 26 -38.19 -98.44 -2.65
C ASN A 26 -39.63 -98.21 -3.12
N ALA A 27 -40.64 -98.65 -2.35
CA ALA A 27 -42.05 -98.45 -2.68
C ALA A 27 -42.47 -96.96 -2.67
N ASN A 28 -41.81 -96.12 -1.88
CA ASN A 28 -42.15 -94.69 -1.71
C ASN A 28 -41.08 -93.74 -2.31
N ALA A 29 -40.15 -94.25 -3.12
CA ALA A 29 -38.98 -93.51 -3.59
C ALA A 29 -39.32 -92.16 -4.27
N ASN A 30 -40.43 -92.10 -5.03
CA ASN A 30 -40.89 -90.86 -5.67
C ASN A 30 -41.33 -89.78 -4.66
N VAL A 31 -41.98 -90.18 -3.57
CA VAL A 31 -42.44 -89.28 -2.49
C VAL A 31 -41.26 -88.80 -1.66
N ILE A 32 -40.33 -89.70 -1.35
CA ILE A 32 -39.11 -89.40 -0.59
C ILE A 32 -38.19 -88.49 -1.41
N GLY A 33 -38.08 -88.71 -2.72
CA GLY A 33 -37.37 -87.85 -3.66
C GLY A 33 -37.92 -86.43 -3.69
N THR A 34 -39.25 -86.26 -3.82
CA THR A 34 -39.89 -84.94 -3.81
C THR A 34 -39.70 -84.19 -2.49
N ILE A 35 -39.86 -84.86 -1.34
CA ILE A 35 -39.58 -84.27 -0.02
C ILE A 35 -38.10 -83.83 0.10
N THR A 36 -37.17 -84.68 -0.38
CA THR A 36 -35.73 -84.39 -0.35
C THR A 36 -35.38 -83.18 -1.23
N THR A 37 -35.94 -83.08 -2.44
CA THR A 37 -35.76 -81.92 -3.31
C THR A 37 -36.35 -80.65 -2.69
N SER A 38 -37.52 -80.72 -2.04
CA SER A 38 -38.10 -79.57 -1.34
C SER A 38 -37.25 -79.10 -0.17
N LEU A 39 -36.73 -80.02 0.65
CA LEU A 39 -35.82 -79.69 1.76
C LEU A 39 -34.50 -79.09 1.27
N ALA A 40 -33.93 -79.62 0.19
CA ALA A 40 -32.75 -79.06 -0.46
C ALA A 40 -33.01 -77.64 -1.00
N PHE A 41 -34.21 -77.37 -1.54
CA PHE A 41 -34.62 -76.05 -2.00
C PHE A 41 -34.80 -75.06 -0.84
N PHE A 42 -35.39 -75.47 0.28
CA PHE A 42 -35.46 -74.64 1.49
C PHE A 42 -34.07 -74.37 2.09
N ALA A 43 -33.15 -75.34 2.07
CA ALA A 43 -31.76 -75.15 2.49
C ALA A 43 -30.99 -74.21 1.54
N ALA A 44 -31.25 -74.27 0.22
CA ALA A 44 -30.71 -73.34 -0.76
C ALA A 44 -31.27 -71.92 -0.60
N ILE A 45 -32.57 -71.78 -0.31
CA ILE A 45 -33.18 -70.48 0.03
C ILE A 45 -32.59 -69.93 1.32
N TRP A 46 -32.43 -70.75 2.37
CA TRP A 46 -31.87 -70.31 3.64
C TRP A 46 -30.42 -69.85 3.47
N THR A 47 -29.57 -70.64 2.80
CA THR A 47 -28.18 -70.24 2.51
C THR A 47 -28.09 -69.02 1.60
N ALA A 48 -29.01 -68.84 0.63
CA ALA A 48 -29.10 -67.63 -0.18
C ALA A 48 -29.56 -66.39 0.62
N LEU A 49 -30.50 -66.54 1.56
CA LEU A 49 -30.95 -65.46 2.45
C LEU A 49 -29.85 -65.07 3.44
N GLU A 50 -29.17 -66.04 4.05
CA GLU A 50 -28.06 -65.81 4.96
C GLU A 50 -26.87 -65.20 4.21
N GLY A 51 -26.60 -65.67 2.98
CA GLY A 51 -25.63 -65.07 2.06
C GLY A 51 -25.96 -63.62 1.68
N ARG A 52 -27.23 -63.29 1.44
CA ARG A 52 -27.69 -61.90 1.20
C ARG A 52 -27.52 -61.01 2.44
N LYS A 53 -27.84 -61.50 3.65
CA LYS A 53 -27.60 -60.77 4.90
C LYS A 53 -26.10 -60.53 5.11
N SER A 54 -25.29 -61.57 4.92
CA SER A 54 -23.83 -61.53 5.05
C SER A 54 -23.21 -60.53 4.04
N ALA A 55 -23.60 -60.60 2.77
CA ALA A 55 -23.17 -59.64 1.75
C ALA A 55 -23.56 -58.20 2.10
N LYS A 56 -24.80 -57.96 2.57
CA LYS A 56 -25.22 -56.62 3.01
C LYS A 56 -24.42 -56.11 4.21
N ALA A 57 -24.13 -56.97 5.19
CA ALA A 57 -23.29 -56.63 6.33
C ALA A 57 -21.84 -56.33 5.89
N ALA A 58 -21.29 -57.11 4.95
CA ALA A 58 -19.98 -56.87 4.37
C ALA A 58 -19.91 -55.53 3.61
N PHE A 59 -20.91 -55.19 2.79
CA PHE A 59 -20.97 -53.89 2.12
C PHE A 59 -21.07 -52.71 3.12
N LEU A 60 -21.83 -52.87 4.21
CA LEU A 60 -21.89 -51.85 5.26
C LEU A 60 -20.55 -51.71 6.00
N ALA A 61 -19.86 -52.82 6.28
CA ALA A 61 -18.53 -52.82 6.88
C ALA A 61 -17.46 -52.21 5.97
N VAL A 62 -17.48 -52.52 4.66
CA VAL A 62 -16.61 -51.89 3.65
C VAL A 62 -16.86 -50.39 3.60
N ARG A 63 -18.12 -49.95 3.48
CA ARG A 63 -18.46 -48.52 3.46
C ARG A 63 -18.09 -47.79 4.75
N ALA A 64 -18.23 -48.45 5.90
CA ALA A 64 -17.78 -47.90 7.19
C ALA A 64 -16.25 -47.79 7.26
N ALA A 65 -15.52 -48.77 6.70
CA ALA A 65 -14.07 -48.73 6.59
C ALA A 65 -13.60 -47.64 5.60
N GLU A 66 -14.26 -47.48 4.45
CA GLU A 66 -14.00 -46.40 3.48
C GLU A 66 -14.19 -45.01 4.12
N ASN A 67 -15.31 -44.78 4.81
CA ASN A 67 -15.55 -43.55 5.55
C ASN A 67 -14.47 -43.32 6.62
N SER A 68 -14.14 -44.34 7.42
CA SER A 68 -13.12 -44.27 8.46
C SER A 68 -11.72 -43.98 7.89
N LEU A 69 -11.39 -44.51 6.70
CA LEU A 69 -10.14 -44.23 6.00
C LEU A 69 -10.10 -42.79 5.45
N ASP A 70 -11.21 -42.27 4.92
CA ASP A 70 -11.29 -40.89 4.45
C ASP A 70 -11.20 -39.88 5.61
N ASP A 71 -11.90 -40.14 6.71
CA ASP A 71 -11.79 -39.35 7.94
C ASP A 71 -10.37 -39.41 8.53
N SER A 72 -9.75 -40.60 8.56
CA SER A 72 -8.35 -40.77 8.96
C SER A 72 -7.40 -39.96 8.06
N ARG A 73 -7.65 -39.93 6.75
CA ARG A 73 -6.85 -39.17 5.77
C ARG A 73 -6.99 -37.66 5.95
N LYS A 74 -8.21 -37.16 6.20
CA LYS A 74 -8.47 -35.73 6.51
C LYS A 74 -7.81 -35.33 7.82
N ASN A 75 -7.96 -36.14 8.87
CA ASN A 75 -7.31 -35.91 10.16
C ASN A 75 -5.79 -35.92 10.04
N PHE A 76 -5.20 -36.86 9.28
CA PHE A 76 -3.76 -36.90 9.03
C PHE A 76 -3.24 -35.63 8.32
N LYS A 77 -3.94 -35.14 7.28
CA LYS A 77 -3.59 -33.86 6.61
C LYS A 77 -3.62 -32.69 7.60
N LYS A 78 -4.68 -32.58 8.39
CA LYS A 78 -4.87 -31.52 9.39
C LYS A 78 -3.78 -31.56 10.46
N GLU A 79 -3.45 -32.75 10.94
CA GLU A 79 -2.42 -32.96 11.95
C GLU A 79 -1.03 -32.62 11.40
N ALA A 80 -0.67 -33.12 10.21
CA ALA A 80 0.60 -32.78 9.56
C ALA A 80 0.75 -31.27 9.28
N PHE A 81 -0.33 -30.60 8.86
CA PHE A 81 -0.37 -29.14 8.73
C PHE A 81 -0.15 -28.45 10.07
N ASN A 82 -0.90 -28.82 11.11
CA ASN A 82 -0.79 -28.21 12.44
C ASN A 82 0.62 -28.39 13.05
N GLN A 83 1.23 -29.56 12.89
CA GLN A 83 2.60 -29.84 13.33
C GLN A 83 3.62 -28.94 12.60
N ARG A 84 3.52 -28.84 11.26
CA ARG A 84 4.41 -27.99 10.46
C ARG A 84 4.20 -26.49 10.74
N PHE A 85 2.95 -26.06 10.90
CA PHE A 85 2.60 -24.70 11.32
C PHE A 85 3.20 -24.38 12.69
N SER A 86 3.09 -25.30 13.66
CA SER A 86 3.62 -25.10 15.02
C SER A 86 5.15 -24.95 15.01
N LEU A 87 5.86 -25.77 14.23
CA LEU A 87 7.32 -25.67 14.07
C LEU A 87 7.74 -24.35 13.38
N LEU A 88 7.02 -23.92 12.34
CA LEU A 88 7.29 -22.64 11.67
C LEU A 88 6.93 -21.44 12.56
N LEU A 89 5.90 -21.56 13.41
CA LEU A 89 5.52 -20.55 14.41
C LEU A 89 6.57 -20.43 15.52
N GLU A 90 7.14 -21.54 15.97
CA GLU A 90 8.26 -21.54 16.92
C GLU A 90 9.49 -20.85 16.31
N GLN A 91 9.84 -21.17 15.06
CA GLN A 91 10.91 -20.47 14.33
C GLN A 91 10.61 -18.98 14.17
N HIS A 92 9.37 -18.61 13.83
CA HIS A 92 8.93 -17.22 13.76
C HIS A 92 9.16 -16.51 15.10
N ASN A 93 8.72 -17.08 16.21
CA ASN A 93 8.86 -16.48 17.54
C ASN A 93 10.34 -16.32 17.94
N ASN A 94 11.17 -17.32 17.64
CA ASN A 94 12.62 -17.26 17.89
C ASN A 94 13.33 -16.16 17.08
N TYR A 95 12.90 -15.88 15.84
CA TYR A 95 13.45 -14.76 15.05
C TYR A 95 12.82 -13.41 15.41
N LEU A 96 11.54 -13.37 15.75
CA LEU A 96 10.86 -12.16 16.25
C LEU A 96 11.49 -11.67 17.55
N ASN A 97 11.86 -12.58 18.47
CA ASN A 97 12.59 -12.22 19.67
C ASN A 97 13.93 -11.55 19.37
N LYS A 98 14.70 -12.05 18.40
CA LYS A 98 15.97 -11.43 17.95
C LYS A 98 15.75 -10.04 17.33
N VAL A 99 14.65 -9.86 16.59
CA VAL A 99 14.26 -8.54 16.07
C VAL A 99 13.90 -7.59 17.21
N ASN A 100 13.12 -8.04 18.19
CA ASN A 100 12.76 -7.24 19.36
C ASN A 100 13.98 -6.88 20.23
N GLU A 101 14.89 -7.83 20.47
CA GLU A 101 16.17 -7.58 21.14
C GLU A 101 17.00 -6.51 20.41
N TYR A 102 17.07 -6.58 19.08
CA TYR A 102 17.71 -5.55 18.26
C TYR A 102 17.00 -4.20 18.38
N LEU A 103 15.68 -4.12 18.21
CA LEU A 103 14.91 -2.86 18.25
C LEU A 103 14.91 -2.19 19.64
N ARG A 104 15.13 -2.98 20.71
CA ARG A 104 15.35 -2.51 22.08
C ARG A 104 16.75 -1.92 22.32
N SER A 105 17.72 -2.20 21.45
CA SER A 105 19.04 -1.59 21.50
C SER A 105 19.01 -0.13 21.00
N ALA A 106 19.99 0.68 21.42
CA ALA A 106 20.13 2.06 20.94
C ALA A 106 20.26 2.13 19.40
N ASP A 107 21.06 1.23 18.82
CA ASP A 107 21.27 1.15 17.37
C ASP A 107 19.99 0.77 16.62
N GLY A 108 19.23 -0.19 17.15
CA GLY A 108 17.97 -0.63 16.54
C GLY A 108 16.87 0.42 16.62
N TRP A 109 16.78 1.16 17.73
CA TRP A 109 15.90 2.33 17.79
C TRP A 109 16.32 3.42 16.79
N GLN A 110 17.63 3.71 16.70
CA GLN A 110 18.13 4.72 15.76
C GLN A 110 17.85 4.30 14.30
N PHE A 111 18.04 3.02 13.97
CA PHE A 111 17.67 2.45 12.67
C PHE A 111 16.17 2.60 12.40
N LEU A 112 15.31 2.20 13.33
CA LEU A 112 13.86 2.28 13.20
C LEU A 112 13.39 3.73 12.98
N SER A 113 13.91 4.66 13.78
CA SER A 113 13.67 6.09 13.64
C SER A 113 14.13 6.62 12.28
N LYS A 114 15.28 6.17 11.77
CA LYS A 114 15.80 6.57 10.45
C LYS A 114 14.93 6.07 9.31
N VAL A 115 14.47 4.81 9.36
CA VAL A 115 13.58 4.21 8.34
C VAL A 115 12.19 4.88 8.36
N PHE A 116 11.70 5.24 9.56
CA PHE A 116 10.40 5.91 9.72
C PHE A 116 10.40 7.35 9.21
N ASN A 117 11.42 8.13 9.58
CA ASN A 117 11.55 9.53 9.20
C ASN A 117 12.18 9.75 7.80
N HIS A 118 12.36 8.69 7.01
CA HIS A 118 12.94 8.81 5.68
C HIS A 118 11.96 9.41 4.68
N SER A 119 12.39 10.41 3.92
CA SER A 119 11.58 11.03 2.86
C SER A 119 11.49 10.20 1.58
N ILE A 120 12.43 9.27 1.37
CA ILE A 120 12.55 8.46 0.16
C ILE A 120 12.25 6.99 0.48
N HIS A 121 11.12 6.50 -0.04
CA HIS A 121 10.61 5.14 0.18
C HIS A 121 11.54 4.02 -0.27
N THR A 122 12.17 4.18 -1.44
CA THR A 122 13.09 3.18 -2.01
C THR A 122 14.32 2.99 -1.13
N GLU A 123 14.86 4.08 -0.57
CA GLU A 123 15.98 4.03 0.36
C GLU A 123 15.61 3.33 1.67
N SER A 124 14.42 3.60 2.24
CA SER A 124 13.92 2.83 3.39
C SER A 124 13.83 1.33 3.11
N PHE A 125 13.32 0.91 1.95
CA PHE A 125 13.33 -0.50 1.53
C PHE A 125 14.75 -1.06 1.45
N TYR A 126 15.70 -0.34 0.84
CA TYR A 126 17.10 -0.78 0.74
C TYR A 126 17.81 -0.87 2.11
N MET A 127 17.45 -0.03 3.09
CA MET A 127 17.97 -0.17 4.47
C MET A 127 17.56 -1.50 5.14
N LEU A 128 16.42 -2.09 4.75
CA LEU A 128 15.97 -3.40 5.23
C LEU A 128 16.51 -4.57 4.38
N LYS A 129 16.75 -4.35 3.09
CA LYS A 129 17.23 -5.37 2.12
C LYS A 129 18.61 -5.88 2.52
N GLY A 130 18.68 -7.08 3.09
CA GLY A 130 19.91 -7.69 3.60
C GLY A 130 20.25 -7.37 5.06
N HIS A 131 19.43 -6.59 5.77
CA HIS A 131 19.67 -6.25 7.18
C HIS A 131 19.78 -7.51 8.07
N PHE A 132 20.86 -7.61 8.85
CA PHE A 132 21.28 -8.86 9.52
C PHE A 132 20.22 -9.46 10.46
N ALA A 133 19.49 -8.63 11.20
CA ALA A 133 18.43 -9.09 12.12
C ALA A 133 17.08 -9.30 11.40
N LEU A 134 16.75 -8.43 10.45
CA LEU A 134 15.41 -8.35 9.84
C LEU A 134 15.27 -9.33 8.67
N SER A 135 16.23 -9.41 7.77
CA SER A 135 16.13 -10.27 6.58
C SER A 135 15.99 -11.78 6.88
N PRO A 136 16.59 -12.35 7.94
CA PRO A 136 16.26 -13.70 8.38
C PRO A 136 14.80 -13.83 8.85
N TYR A 137 14.32 -12.90 9.68
CA TYR A 137 12.95 -12.89 10.17
C TYR A 137 11.91 -12.79 9.04
N MET A 138 12.09 -11.85 8.09
CA MET A 138 11.17 -11.67 6.95
C MET A 138 11.05 -12.94 6.10
N ARG A 139 12.14 -13.70 5.91
CA ARG A 139 12.09 -14.99 5.21
C ARG A 139 11.31 -16.06 5.96
N ILE A 140 11.45 -16.13 7.29
CA ILE A 140 10.68 -17.07 8.11
C ILE A 140 9.20 -16.71 8.10
N LEU A 141 8.85 -15.42 8.24
CA LEU A 141 7.46 -14.97 8.15
C LEU A 141 6.87 -15.25 6.76
N TYR A 142 7.59 -14.97 5.68
CA TYR A 142 7.19 -15.36 4.32
C TYR A 142 6.93 -16.86 4.18
N HIS A 143 7.82 -17.72 4.69
CA HIS A 143 7.63 -19.18 4.63
C HIS A 143 6.48 -19.68 5.49
N LEU A 144 6.23 -19.05 6.64
CA LEU A 144 5.07 -19.33 7.49
C LEU A 144 3.77 -18.95 6.78
N LEU A 145 3.63 -17.72 6.27
CA LEU A 145 2.44 -17.29 5.50
C LEU A 145 2.24 -18.15 4.24
N LYS A 146 3.32 -18.46 3.52
CA LYS A 146 3.28 -19.36 2.36
C LYS A 146 2.77 -20.75 2.74
N SER A 147 3.16 -21.30 3.89
CA SER A 147 2.65 -22.61 4.34
C SER A 147 1.17 -22.58 4.69
N ILE A 148 0.66 -21.46 5.20
CA ILE A 148 -0.78 -21.27 5.47
C ILE A 148 -1.59 -21.25 4.17
N GLU A 149 -1.03 -20.74 3.07
CA GLU A 149 -1.66 -20.78 1.73
C GLU A 149 -1.49 -22.14 1.03
N ASP A 150 -0.25 -22.62 0.88
CA ASP A 150 0.08 -23.77 0.02
C ASP A 150 -0.30 -25.12 0.66
N ASP A 151 -0.16 -25.26 1.98
CA ASP A 151 -0.25 -26.54 2.70
C ASP A 151 -1.57 -26.72 3.50
N TYR A 152 -2.52 -25.78 3.40
CA TYR A 152 -3.78 -25.83 4.15
C TYR A 152 -4.55 -27.13 3.90
N TYR A 153 -5.10 -27.71 4.96
CA TYR A 153 -5.75 -29.03 4.92
C TYR A 153 -7.22 -28.99 4.45
N GLY A 154 -7.86 -27.82 4.47
CA GLY A 154 -9.22 -27.60 3.99
C GLY A 154 -9.26 -27.22 2.50
N ASP A 155 -10.38 -26.65 2.07
CA ASP A 155 -10.55 -26.19 0.69
C ASP A 155 -9.67 -24.97 0.40
N LYS A 156 -9.18 -24.84 -0.84
CA LYS A 156 -8.32 -23.71 -1.25
C LYS A 156 -9.03 -22.35 -1.24
N GLU A 157 -10.35 -22.38 -1.23
CA GLU A 157 -11.26 -21.23 -1.15
C GLU A 157 -11.70 -20.94 0.30
N ASP A 158 -11.24 -21.70 1.31
CA ASP A 158 -11.48 -21.40 2.73
C ASP A 158 -10.51 -20.31 3.23
N PHE A 159 -10.62 -19.12 2.63
CA PHE A 159 -9.86 -17.93 3.02
C PHE A 159 -10.06 -17.59 4.50
N VAL A 160 -11.26 -17.82 5.05
CA VAL A 160 -11.58 -17.55 6.46
C VAL A 160 -10.84 -18.52 7.38
N GLY A 161 -10.76 -19.80 7.03
CA GLY A 161 -9.98 -20.80 7.72
C GLY A 161 -8.48 -20.51 7.70
N MET A 162 -7.94 -20.16 6.53
CA MET A 162 -6.53 -19.72 6.41
C MET A 162 -6.26 -18.44 7.22
N LYS A 163 -7.14 -17.44 7.15
CA LYS A 163 -6.97 -16.15 7.85
C LYS A 163 -6.92 -16.31 9.36
N LYS A 164 -7.60 -17.31 9.95
CA LYS A 164 -7.45 -17.63 11.38
C LYS A 164 -6.00 -17.91 11.78
N TYR A 165 -5.26 -18.66 10.95
CA TYR A 165 -3.85 -18.97 11.23
C TYR A 165 -2.95 -17.74 11.03
N SER A 166 -3.16 -16.95 9.98
CA SER A 166 -2.35 -15.73 9.75
C SER A 166 -2.65 -14.64 10.78
N SER A 167 -3.90 -14.49 11.24
CA SER A 167 -4.26 -13.58 12.34
C SER A 167 -3.60 -13.95 13.67
N LEU A 168 -3.43 -15.25 13.97
CA LEU A 168 -2.63 -15.68 15.13
C LEU A 168 -1.18 -15.22 15.00
N VAL A 169 -0.55 -15.41 13.83
CA VAL A 169 0.82 -14.91 13.57
C VAL A 169 0.88 -13.38 13.72
N ARG A 170 -0.06 -12.64 13.10
CA ARG A 170 -0.16 -11.17 13.17
C ARG A 170 -0.22 -10.68 14.62
N SER A 171 -1.00 -11.35 15.47
CA SER A 171 -1.23 -10.95 16.87
C SER A 171 0.02 -10.99 17.77
N LEU A 172 1.05 -11.75 17.37
CA LEU A 172 2.31 -11.86 18.09
C LEU A 172 3.30 -10.72 17.75
N ILE A 173 3.04 -9.98 16.67
CA ILE A 173 3.97 -8.99 16.10
C ILE A 173 3.56 -7.59 16.55
N SER A 174 4.52 -6.84 17.10
CA SER A 174 4.32 -5.46 17.53
C SER A 174 4.27 -4.48 16.34
N ASN A 175 3.62 -3.32 16.54
CA ASN A 175 3.29 -2.38 15.45
C ASN A 175 4.53 -1.83 14.71
N ASP A 176 5.63 -1.63 15.43
CA ASP A 176 6.94 -1.26 14.88
C ASP A 176 7.51 -2.34 13.95
N VAL A 177 7.35 -3.61 14.29
CA VAL A 177 7.77 -4.73 13.44
C VAL A 177 6.81 -4.88 12.25
N LEU A 178 5.49 -4.68 12.43
CA LEU A 178 4.52 -4.63 11.32
C LEU A 178 4.88 -3.54 10.30
N TYR A 179 5.25 -2.34 10.76
CA TYR A 179 5.76 -1.27 9.90
C TYR A 179 6.99 -1.73 9.09
N LEU A 180 7.98 -2.34 9.73
CA LEU A 180 9.16 -2.87 9.04
C LEU A 180 8.84 -4.00 8.04
N ILE A 181 7.86 -4.86 8.33
CA ILE A 181 7.41 -5.90 7.38
C ILE A 181 6.79 -5.23 6.15
N ALA A 182 5.91 -4.25 6.34
CA ALA A 182 5.26 -3.52 5.25
C ALA A 182 6.29 -2.79 4.35
N VAL A 183 7.29 -2.13 4.95
CA VAL A 183 8.43 -1.53 4.20
C VAL A 183 9.25 -2.59 3.46
N ASN A 184 9.47 -3.78 4.04
CA ASN A 184 10.28 -4.80 3.37
C ASN A 184 9.59 -5.44 2.15
N ALA A 185 8.25 -5.48 2.14
CA ALA A 185 7.47 -6.07 1.04
C ALA A 185 6.92 -5.05 0.03
N SER A 186 7.23 -3.76 0.19
CA SER A 186 6.62 -2.67 -0.60
C SER A 186 7.10 -2.56 -2.06
N ILE A 187 8.25 -3.13 -2.42
CA ILE A 187 8.84 -3.01 -3.77
C ILE A 187 8.81 -4.35 -4.51
N THR A 188 7.79 -4.50 -5.36
CA THR A 188 7.54 -5.70 -6.18
C THR A 188 8.09 -5.59 -7.59
N TYR A 189 8.55 -4.40 -8.03
CA TYR A 189 9.11 -4.18 -9.37
C TYR A 189 10.39 -3.32 -9.32
N GLU A 190 11.50 -3.88 -9.79
CA GLU A 190 12.85 -3.28 -9.77
C GLU A 190 13.51 -3.49 -11.15
N GLN A 191 14.11 -2.44 -11.74
CA GLN A 191 14.84 -2.52 -13.03
C GLN A 191 14.08 -3.21 -14.18
N GLY A 192 12.77 -2.96 -14.30
CA GLY A 192 11.94 -3.52 -15.37
C GLY A 192 11.49 -4.98 -15.14
N LYS A 193 11.70 -5.54 -13.95
CA LYS A 193 11.36 -6.93 -13.61
C LYS A 193 10.63 -7.02 -12.26
N ARG A 194 9.73 -8.00 -12.14
CA ARG A 194 9.15 -8.37 -10.84
C ARG A 194 10.24 -8.91 -9.90
N THR A 195 10.16 -8.51 -8.63
CA THR A 195 11.09 -8.95 -7.57
C THR A 195 10.53 -10.20 -6.88
N GLN A 196 11.40 -10.90 -6.14
CA GLN A 196 10.98 -12.01 -5.27
C GLN A 196 9.98 -11.60 -4.16
N TYR A 197 9.81 -10.29 -3.91
CA TYR A 197 8.88 -9.76 -2.92
C TYR A 197 7.42 -9.72 -3.43
N GLU A 198 7.17 -9.87 -4.74
CA GLU A 198 5.82 -9.92 -5.32
C GLU A 198 4.92 -10.96 -4.63
N ARG A 199 5.41 -12.21 -4.49
CA ARG A 199 4.64 -13.26 -3.78
C ARG A 199 4.48 -12.97 -2.29
N TYR A 200 5.44 -12.29 -1.66
CA TYR A 200 5.32 -11.94 -0.24
C TYR A 200 4.26 -10.85 -0.01
N GLN A 201 4.25 -9.82 -0.85
CA GLN A 201 3.22 -8.78 -0.85
C GLN A 201 1.82 -9.37 -1.07
N ASN A 202 1.67 -10.28 -2.04
CA ASN A 202 0.41 -11.00 -2.29
C ASN A 202 -0.10 -11.76 -1.06
N LEU A 203 0.77 -12.45 -0.33
CA LEU A 203 0.39 -13.14 0.91
C LEU A 203 -0.07 -12.16 2.01
N LEU A 204 0.57 -10.98 2.10
CA LEU A 204 0.20 -9.95 3.06
C LEU A 204 -1.16 -9.31 2.72
N HIS A 205 -1.48 -9.12 1.42
CA HIS A 205 -2.81 -8.69 0.97
C HIS A 205 -3.88 -9.77 1.21
N ARG A 206 -3.65 -11.01 0.75
CA ARG A 206 -4.59 -12.15 0.86
C ARG A 206 -5.08 -12.40 2.29
N PHE A 207 -4.28 -12.03 3.29
CA PHE A 207 -4.57 -12.22 4.71
C PHE A 207 -4.95 -10.94 5.46
N ASP A 208 -5.10 -9.80 4.78
CA ASP A 208 -5.26 -8.46 5.37
C ASP A 208 -4.28 -8.19 6.52
N PHE A 209 -3.00 -8.54 6.32
CA PHE A 209 -2.03 -8.68 7.41
C PHE A 209 -1.76 -7.38 8.19
N PHE A 210 -2.21 -6.23 7.67
CA PHE A 210 -2.05 -4.90 8.26
C PHE A 210 -3.37 -4.22 8.67
N GLU A 211 -4.50 -4.96 8.69
CA GLU A 211 -5.85 -4.45 8.98
C GLU A 211 -5.96 -3.57 10.24
N HIS A 212 -5.06 -3.73 11.21
CA HIS A 212 -4.99 -2.98 12.46
C HIS A 212 -3.61 -2.37 12.74
N ALA A 213 -2.73 -2.27 11.74
CA ALA A 213 -1.40 -1.66 11.89
C ALA A 213 -1.48 -0.13 11.76
N ASP A 214 -0.98 0.60 12.76
CA ASP A 214 -0.87 2.07 12.69
C ASP A 214 0.50 2.46 12.13
N PHE A 215 0.58 2.64 10.80
CA PHE A 215 1.81 3.05 10.14
C PHE A 215 2.27 4.49 10.50
N TYR A 216 1.51 5.27 11.26
CA TYR A 216 1.86 6.66 11.61
C TYR A 216 2.44 6.80 13.02
N ARG A 217 2.51 5.71 13.79
CA ARG A 217 3.00 5.74 15.16
C ARG A 217 3.92 4.57 15.48
N ILE A 218 5.11 4.88 15.94
CA ILE A 218 6.07 3.92 16.47
C ILE A 218 6.38 4.27 17.93
N ASN A 219 6.22 3.29 18.82
CA ASN A 219 6.57 3.40 20.23
C ASN A 219 7.87 2.64 20.50
N ASP A 220 8.74 3.18 21.35
CA ASP A 220 9.90 2.45 21.87
C ASP A 220 9.44 1.29 22.77
N GLN A 221 9.99 0.09 22.54
CA GLN A 221 9.58 -1.12 23.25
C GLN A 221 9.96 -1.15 24.75
N ILE A 222 10.90 -0.30 25.19
CA ILE A 222 11.31 -0.16 26.59
C ILE A 222 10.61 1.04 27.23
N ASN A 223 10.57 2.18 26.54
CA ASN A 223 10.04 3.42 27.07
C ASN A 223 8.82 3.92 26.28
N ALA A 224 7.61 3.60 26.77
CA ALA A 224 6.36 4.03 26.17
C ALA A 224 6.19 5.57 26.02
N SER A 225 6.96 6.41 26.74
CA SER A 225 6.93 7.87 26.54
C SER A 225 7.71 8.34 25.31
N LYS A 226 8.53 7.46 24.73
CA LYS A 226 9.38 7.72 23.56
C LYS A 226 8.67 7.20 22.32
N THR A 227 7.81 8.05 21.76
CA THR A 227 7.04 7.78 20.54
C THR A 227 7.58 8.62 19.39
N ILE A 228 7.57 8.08 18.17
CA ILE A 228 7.70 8.82 16.92
C ILE A 228 6.34 8.78 16.24
N GLU A 229 5.77 9.95 15.96
CA GLU A 229 4.52 10.09 15.22
C GLU A 229 4.79 10.83 13.91
N CYS A 230 4.29 10.29 12.81
CA CYS A 230 4.16 11.03 11.56
C CYS A 230 2.98 12.00 11.71
N GLN A 231 3.09 13.19 11.12
CA GLN A 231 2.00 14.18 11.14
C GLN A 231 0.80 13.72 10.26
N SER A 232 -0.09 14.65 9.89
CA SER A 232 -1.15 14.37 8.92
C SER A 232 -0.55 13.71 7.65
N PRO A 233 -1.18 12.69 7.05
CA PRO A 233 -0.57 11.87 5.98
C PRO A 233 -0.02 12.65 4.77
N PHE A 234 -0.52 13.86 4.56
CA PHE A 234 -0.17 14.74 3.44
C PHE A 234 0.49 16.05 3.86
N TYR A 235 0.79 16.26 5.15
CA TYR A 235 1.30 17.55 5.65
C TYR A 235 2.52 18.07 4.89
N ASP A 236 3.56 17.23 4.74
CA ASP A 236 4.80 17.63 4.08
C ASP A 236 4.59 17.89 2.58
N LEU A 237 3.75 17.07 1.92
CA LEU A 237 3.37 17.25 0.52
C LEU A 237 2.61 18.57 0.32
N GLU A 238 1.57 18.82 1.13
CA GLU A 238 0.80 20.06 1.09
C GLU A 238 1.70 21.28 1.36
N SER A 239 2.62 21.18 2.32
CA SER A 239 3.56 22.25 2.67
C SER A 239 4.52 22.59 1.52
N ASP A 240 5.09 21.59 0.85
CA ASP A 240 5.95 21.81 -0.31
C ASP A 240 5.16 22.39 -1.51
N ILE A 241 3.95 21.89 -1.77
CA ILE A 241 3.06 22.43 -2.81
C ILE A 241 2.74 23.91 -2.54
N LYS A 242 2.39 24.26 -1.30
CA LYS A 242 2.15 25.64 -0.87
C LYS A 242 3.37 26.52 -1.09
N MET A 243 4.55 26.09 -0.64
CA MET A 243 5.82 26.80 -0.85
C MET A 243 6.11 27.01 -2.35
N ARG A 244 5.88 26.00 -3.19
CA ARG A 244 6.11 26.10 -4.65
C ARG A 244 5.13 27.04 -5.33
N PHE A 245 3.85 27.01 -4.96
CA PHE A 245 2.87 27.97 -5.46
C PHE A 245 3.19 29.40 -5.02
N SER A 246 3.65 29.59 -3.78
CA SER A 246 4.16 30.89 -3.30
C SER A 246 5.33 31.38 -4.17
N LYS A 247 6.37 30.56 -4.38
CA LYS A 247 7.52 30.90 -5.23
C LYS A 247 7.17 31.13 -6.70
N TYR A 248 6.21 30.38 -7.24
CA TYR A 248 5.74 30.52 -8.61
C TYR A 248 4.91 31.82 -8.80
N CYS A 249 4.00 32.12 -7.88
CA CYS A 249 3.04 33.23 -8.02
C CYS A 249 3.53 34.56 -7.46
N LEU A 250 4.29 34.55 -6.36
CA LEU A 250 4.76 35.73 -5.65
C LEU A 250 6.19 36.11 -6.06
N ASP A 251 7.10 35.13 -6.09
CA ASP A 251 8.53 35.39 -6.36
C ASP A 251 8.88 35.35 -7.87
N GLY A 252 7.94 34.89 -8.71
CA GLY A 252 8.09 34.82 -10.17
C GLY A 252 8.97 33.67 -10.68
N ILE A 253 9.23 32.65 -9.86
CA ILE A 253 10.09 31.51 -10.20
C ILE A 253 9.29 30.48 -11.01
N TYR A 254 9.01 30.78 -12.27
CA TYR A 254 8.05 30.00 -13.08
C TYR A 254 8.48 28.55 -13.36
N ASN A 255 9.78 28.25 -13.38
CA ASN A 255 10.28 26.90 -13.69
C ASN A 255 10.18 25.92 -12.51
N ILE A 256 9.84 26.38 -11.30
CA ILE A 256 9.84 25.56 -10.06
C ILE A 256 8.88 24.36 -10.07
N LEU A 257 7.96 24.32 -11.03
CA LEU A 257 6.98 23.25 -11.22
C LEU A 257 7.38 22.23 -12.30
N ASP A 258 8.34 22.54 -13.16
CA ASP A 258 8.82 21.63 -14.20
C ASP A 258 9.68 20.51 -13.56
N ASP A 259 10.60 20.91 -12.69
CA ASP A 259 11.45 20.03 -11.87
C ASP A 259 10.78 19.57 -10.56
N TYR A 260 9.44 19.63 -10.47
CA TYR A 260 8.75 19.17 -9.27
C TYR A 260 8.65 17.64 -9.24
N GLU A 261 9.15 17.05 -8.17
CA GLU A 261 8.97 15.65 -7.80
C GLU A 261 8.28 15.59 -6.42
N PRO A 262 6.98 15.24 -6.34
CA PRO A 262 6.29 15.09 -5.07
C PRO A 262 6.86 13.90 -4.28
N THR A 263 6.94 14.05 -2.97
CA THR A 263 7.29 12.97 -2.04
C THR A 263 6.18 12.79 -1.01
N LEU A 264 6.12 11.59 -0.43
CA LEU A 264 5.18 11.25 0.62
C LEU A 264 5.91 10.56 1.78
N PRO A 265 5.45 10.77 3.03
CA PRO A 265 5.89 9.95 4.15
C PRO A 265 5.71 8.46 3.82
N VAL A 266 6.68 7.64 4.23
CA VAL A 266 6.63 6.19 4.00
C VAL A 266 5.36 5.59 4.62
N SER A 267 4.95 6.05 5.79
CA SER A 267 3.66 5.73 6.43
C SER A 267 2.45 5.89 5.49
N THR A 268 2.39 6.98 4.74
CA THR A 268 1.34 7.28 3.76
C THR A 268 1.41 6.34 2.55
N ILE A 269 2.63 6.03 2.07
CA ILE A 269 2.83 5.07 0.99
C ILE A 269 2.39 3.66 1.41
N LEU A 270 2.76 3.19 2.61
CA LEU A 270 2.31 1.90 3.12
C LEU A 270 0.80 1.86 3.33
N SER A 271 0.20 2.97 3.75
CA SER A 271 -1.26 3.09 3.91
C SER A 271 -2.00 3.08 2.56
N TYR A 272 -1.38 3.60 1.50
CA TYR A 272 -1.88 3.48 0.13
C TYR A 272 -1.78 2.03 -0.36
N MET A 273 -0.66 1.36 -0.06
CA MET A 273 -0.42 -0.01 -0.52
C MET A 273 -1.33 -1.02 0.18
N TYR A 274 -1.40 -1.00 1.51
CA TYR A 274 -2.01 -2.08 2.30
C TYR A 274 -3.28 -1.65 3.04
N SER A 275 -4.25 -2.58 3.12
CA SER A 275 -5.41 -2.53 4.01
C SER A 275 -4.96 -2.19 5.44
N SER A 276 -5.28 -0.99 5.89
CA SER A 276 -4.85 -0.41 7.18
C SER A 276 -5.82 0.70 7.61
N PRO A 277 -5.85 1.12 8.89
CA PRO A 277 -6.87 2.06 9.40
C PRO A 277 -6.93 3.43 8.72
N LYS A 278 -5.88 3.86 8.00
CA LYS A 278 -5.89 5.12 7.21
C LYS A 278 -5.94 4.91 5.69
N ASN A 279 -6.08 3.66 5.21
CA ASN A 279 -6.12 3.34 3.78
C ASN A 279 -7.24 4.11 3.04
N GLU A 280 -8.47 4.12 3.57
CA GLU A 280 -9.59 4.88 2.99
C GLU A 280 -9.31 6.38 2.89
N ILE A 281 -8.71 6.97 3.93
CA ILE A 281 -8.37 8.41 3.97
C ILE A 281 -7.34 8.73 2.88
N VAL A 282 -6.35 7.85 2.70
CA VAL A 282 -5.28 8.02 1.72
C VAL A 282 -5.80 7.85 0.29
N HIS A 283 -6.57 6.80 -0.01
CA HIS A 283 -7.20 6.65 -1.33
C HIS A 283 -8.17 7.79 -1.65
N LYS A 284 -8.95 8.26 -0.66
CA LYS A 284 -9.84 9.41 -0.84
C LYS A 284 -9.08 10.68 -1.21
N TYR A 285 -7.93 10.96 -0.57
CA TYR A 285 -7.13 12.13 -0.93
C TYR A 285 -6.63 12.10 -2.39
N PHE A 286 -6.26 10.93 -2.89
CA PHE A 286 -5.89 10.74 -4.30
C PHE A 286 -7.09 10.83 -5.24
N ALA A 287 -8.25 10.29 -4.85
CA ALA A 287 -9.49 10.41 -5.64
C ALA A 287 -9.97 11.87 -5.74
N ASP A 288 -9.84 12.63 -4.66
CA ASP A 288 -10.21 14.06 -4.57
C ASP A 288 -9.02 15.00 -4.92
N ILE A 289 -7.94 14.52 -5.56
CA ILE A 289 -6.68 15.26 -5.71
C ILE A 289 -6.86 16.62 -6.39
N ASP A 290 -7.67 16.69 -7.44
CA ASP A 290 -7.97 17.93 -8.17
C ASP A 290 -8.56 19.00 -7.23
N LEU A 291 -9.49 18.59 -6.36
CA LEU A 291 -10.13 19.46 -5.39
C LEU A 291 -9.16 19.87 -4.27
N ASN A 292 -8.35 18.93 -3.80
CA ASN A 292 -7.34 19.18 -2.76
C ASN A 292 -6.29 20.20 -3.24
N ILE A 293 -5.70 20.01 -4.43
CA ILE A 293 -4.69 20.93 -4.97
C ILE A 293 -5.28 22.30 -5.32
N ASN A 294 -6.50 22.36 -5.88
CA ASN A 294 -7.17 23.64 -6.11
C ASN A 294 -7.42 24.40 -4.79
N ASN A 295 -7.86 23.73 -3.73
CA ASN A 295 -8.07 24.36 -2.42
C ASN A 295 -6.76 24.89 -1.81
N LEU A 296 -5.66 24.13 -1.90
CA LEU A 296 -4.34 24.60 -1.47
C LEU A 296 -3.92 25.86 -2.24
N PHE A 297 -4.04 25.84 -3.57
CA PHE A 297 -3.71 26.99 -4.43
C PHE A 297 -4.54 28.25 -4.08
N VAL A 298 -5.86 28.11 -3.92
CA VAL A 298 -6.79 29.21 -3.59
C VAL A 298 -6.50 29.81 -2.21
N ASN A 299 -6.10 28.98 -1.24
CA ASN A 299 -5.74 29.42 0.10
C ASN A 299 -4.43 30.22 0.10
N GLU A 300 -3.37 29.73 -0.56
CA GLU A 300 -2.07 30.43 -0.61
C GLU A 300 -2.16 31.81 -1.28
N ILE A 301 -2.92 31.93 -2.37
CA ILE A 301 -3.14 33.24 -3.01
C ILE A 301 -4.03 34.18 -2.18
N ASN A 302 -4.48 33.78 -0.99
CA ASN A 302 -5.37 34.55 -0.10
C ASN A 302 -6.66 35.02 -0.82
N LYS A 303 -7.16 34.23 -1.79
CA LYS A 303 -8.23 34.61 -2.73
C LYS A 303 -7.97 35.90 -3.54
N LYS A 304 -6.76 36.47 -3.50
CA LYS A 304 -6.40 37.66 -4.26
C LYS A 304 -6.33 37.32 -5.74
N SER A 305 -6.76 38.26 -6.57
CA SER A 305 -6.55 38.12 -8.01
C SER A 305 -5.05 38.15 -8.33
N TYR A 306 -4.61 37.44 -9.36
CA TYR A 306 -3.22 37.51 -9.80
C TYR A 306 -2.80 38.95 -10.19
N GLN A 307 -3.76 39.81 -10.58
CA GLN A 307 -3.53 41.24 -10.78
C GLN A 307 -3.18 42.02 -9.50
N GLU A 308 -3.48 41.50 -8.31
CA GLU A 308 -3.09 42.07 -7.02
C GLU A 308 -1.75 41.52 -6.57
N LEU A 309 -1.51 40.21 -6.74
CA LEU A 309 -0.19 39.60 -6.52
C LEU A 309 0.89 40.26 -7.39
N PHE A 310 0.61 40.50 -8.67
CA PHE A 310 1.41 41.32 -9.58
C PHE A 310 1.82 42.68 -8.99
N LYS A 311 0.83 43.44 -8.50
CA LYS A 311 1.06 44.77 -7.93
C LYS A 311 1.91 44.66 -6.66
N SER A 312 1.68 43.62 -5.84
CA SER A 312 2.47 43.34 -4.64
C SER A 312 3.92 42.98 -4.97
N PHE A 313 4.21 42.14 -5.97
CA PHE A 313 5.58 41.79 -6.38
C PHE A 313 6.37 43.01 -6.87
N PHE A 314 5.82 43.79 -7.81
CA PHE A 314 6.47 45.01 -8.28
C PHE A 314 6.56 46.08 -7.20
N SER A 315 5.62 46.12 -6.25
CA SER A 315 5.78 46.99 -5.09
C SER A 315 6.94 46.51 -4.23
N PHE A 316 6.96 45.26 -3.79
CA PHE A 316 8.05 44.71 -2.97
C PHE A 316 9.44 44.92 -3.59
N LYS A 317 9.57 44.68 -4.91
CA LYS A 317 10.84 44.83 -5.64
C LYS A 317 11.33 46.28 -5.78
N PHE A 318 10.44 47.29 -5.70
CA PHE A 318 10.78 48.69 -6.02
C PHE A 318 10.31 49.74 -4.99
N ILE A 319 9.67 49.36 -3.87
CA ILE A 319 9.04 50.28 -2.90
C ILE A 319 10.03 51.13 -2.09
N ASN A 320 11.29 50.68 -2.00
CA ASN A 320 12.37 51.41 -1.33
C ASN A 320 13.40 51.98 -2.32
N THR A 321 13.00 52.13 -3.58
CA THR A 321 13.87 52.65 -4.64
C THR A 321 13.58 54.12 -4.85
N TYR A 322 14.62 54.95 -4.74
CA TYR A 322 14.47 56.41 -4.74
C TYR A 322 14.15 56.98 -6.13
N VAL A 323 13.43 58.10 -6.17
CA VAL A 323 13.11 58.86 -7.39
C VAL A 323 13.87 60.17 -7.37
N ILE A 324 15.00 60.22 -8.08
CA ILE A 324 15.64 61.48 -8.47
C ILE A 324 14.72 62.21 -9.46
N LYS A 325 14.64 63.54 -9.39
CA LYS A 325 13.76 64.37 -10.26
C LYS A 325 14.51 65.40 -11.10
N GLU A 326 15.81 65.53 -10.92
CA GLU A 326 16.61 66.59 -11.54
C GLU A 326 16.96 66.30 -13.00
N SER A 327 17.01 67.36 -13.80
CA SER A 327 17.55 67.28 -15.16
C SER A 327 19.06 67.22 -15.12
N LEU A 328 19.59 66.00 -15.11
CA LEU A 328 21.00 65.73 -15.38
C LEU A 328 21.32 66.20 -16.81
N ASP A 329 22.10 67.27 -16.93
CA ASP A 329 22.89 67.51 -18.14
C ASP A 329 23.89 66.36 -18.29
N GLU A 330 24.23 65.98 -19.53
CA GLU A 330 25.07 64.79 -19.82
C GLU A 330 26.52 64.88 -19.28
N HIS A 331 26.88 65.95 -18.57
CA HIS A 331 28.23 66.28 -18.12
C HIS A 331 28.36 66.51 -16.60
N GLU A 332 27.27 66.49 -15.83
CA GLU A 332 27.33 66.58 -14.36
C GLU A 332 26.82 65.29 -13.70
N MET A 333 27.72 64.56 -13.03
CA MET A 333 27.35 63.56 -12.03
C MET A 333 27.17 64.29 -10.70
N PRO A 334 25.98 64.34 -10.09
CA PRO A 334 25.81 64.96 -8.78
C PRO A 334 26.48 64.08 -7.72
N ASP A 335 27.46 64.66 -7.02
CA ASP A 335 28.18 63.99 -5.93
C ASP A 335 27.33 63.87 -4.65
N GLU A 336 26.29 64.68 -4.48
CA GLU A 336 25.38 64.66 -3.34
C GLU A 336 23.91 64.64 -3.78
N ILE A 337 23.13 63.70 -3.22
CA ILE A 337 21.70 63.52 -3.52
C ILE A 337 20.88 64.38 -2.56
N THR A 338 20.07 65.30 -3.07
CA THR A 338 19.18 66.15 -2.27
C THR A 338 17.74 65.60 -2.24
N GLU A 339 17.27 65.29 -1.02
CA GLU A 339 15.91 64.88 -0.64
C GLU A 339 15.15 63.94 -1.61
N ASP A 340 15.55 62.66 -1.59
CA ASP A 340 14.89 61.59 -2.34
C ASP A 340 13.40 61.41 -2.02
N MET A 341 12.58 61.24 -3.05
CA MET A 341 11.21 60.74 -2.91
C MET A 341 11.16 59.23 -3.12
N LEU A 342 10.85 58.45 -2.07
CA LEU A 342 10.67 56.99 -2.16
C LEU A 342 9.54 56.60 -3.14
N LEU A 343 9.74 55.55 -3.95
CA LEU A 343 8.71 54.97 -4.80
C LEU A 343 7.55 54.37 -3.99
N SER A 344 6.55 55.20 -3.67
CA SER A 344 5.33 54.71 -3.06
C SER A 344 4.57 53.71 -3.95
N TYR A 345 3.78 52.82 -3.33
CA TYR A 345 2.88 51.89 -4.02
C TYR A 345 2.01 52.55 -5.10
N SER A 346 1.55 53.79 -4.85
CA SER A 346 0.70 54.53 -5.79
C SER A 346 1.46 54.98 -7.05
N MET A 347 2.75 55.27 -6.93
CA MET A 347 3.63 55.63 -8.05
C MET A 347 3.94 54.41 -8.92
N ILE A 348 4.35 53.29 -8.32
CA ILE A 348 4.60 52.02 -9.04
C ILE A 348 3.35 51.59 -9.81
N LYS A 349 2.18 51.63 -9.17
CA LYS A 349 0.87 51.36 -9.79
C LYS A 349 0.55 52.31 -10.96
N SER A 350 0.99 53.56 -10.88
CA SER A 350 0.79 54.56 -11.95
C SER A 350 1.75 54.36 -13.12
N ILE A 351 3.02 54.02 -12.87
CA ILE A 351 4.01 53.65 -13.89
C ILE A 351 3.52 52.42 -14.67
N ILE A 352 3.14 51.35 -13.97
CA ILE A 352 2.57 50.13 -14.59
C ILE A 352 1.35 50.46 -15.46
N ARG A 353 0.45 51.35 -14.99
CA ARG A 353 -0.72 51.79 -15.76
C ARG A 353 -0.33 52.61 -17.00
N GLY A 354 0.70 53.45 -16.89
CA GLY A 354 1.26 54.21 -18.01
C GLY A 354 1.84 53.31 -19.09
N ILE A 355 2.68 52.35 -18.72
CA ILE A 355 3.28 51.35 -19.63
C ILE A 355 2.19 50.50 -20.30
N LYS A 356 1.26 49.91 -19.51
CA LYS A 356 0.17 49.08 -20.05
C LYS A 356 -0.73 49.84 -21.04
N SER A 357 -0.92 51.14 -20.86
CA SER A 357 -1.71 51.99 -21.78
C SER A 357 -0.88 52.65 -22.89
N LYS A 358 0.36 52.20 -23.12
CA LYS A 358 1.32 52.73 -24.11
C LYS A 358 1.59 54.24 -23.98
N ARG A 359 1.28 54.83 -22.82
CA ARG A 359 1.53 56.26 -22.50
C ARG A 359 2.95 56.49 -21.98
N LEU A 360 3.64 55.43 -21.56
CA LEU A 360 5.07 55.42 -21.29
C LEU A 360 5.73 54.46 -22.29
N THR A 361 6.84 54.90 -22.88
CA THR A 361 7.69 54.15 -23.82
C THR A 361 9.06 53.90 -23.18
N LYS A 362 9.89 53.02 -23.77
CA LYS A 362 11.20 52.66 -23.20
C LYS A 362 12.11 53.87 -22.99
N MET A 363 12.15 54.77 -23.97
CA MET A 363 12.90 56.04 -23.96
C MET A 363 12.20 57.18 -23.19
N GLY A 364 11.08 56.87 -22.52
CA GLY A 364 10.32 57.79 -21.68
C GLY A 364 9.53 58.88 -22.41
N ASN A 365 8.50 59.39 -21.72
CA ASN A 365 8.14 60.80 -21.83
C ASN A 365 9.27 61.60 -21.13
N PRO A 366 9.73 62.76 -21.65
CA PRO A 366 10.80 63.55 -21.04
C PRO A 366 10.71 63.72 -19.52
N GLN A 367 9.51 63.91 -18.97
CA GLN A 367 9.27 64.05 -17.52
C GLN A 367 9.65 62.83 -16.67
N PHE A 368 9.80 61.65 -17.28
CA PHE A 368 10.22 60.41 -16.60
C PHE A 368 11.69 60.03 -16.88
N ARG A 369 12.40 60.73 -17.79
CA ARG A 369 13.82 60.45 -18.09
C ARG A 369 14.74 60.71 -16.88
N TYR A 370 14.28 61.54 -15.96
CA TYR A 370 15.02 61.98 -14.78
C TYR A 370 14.91 61.03 -13.59
N VAL A 371 13.99 60.05 -13.65
CA VAL A 371 13.75 59.09 -12.57
C VAL A 371 14.83 58.02 -12.54
N ARG A 372 15.97 58.37 -11.95
CA ARG A 372 17.04 57.42 -11.62
C ARG A 372 16.71 56.73 -10.31
N LEU A 373 16.53 55.43 -10.42
CA LEU A 373 16.28 54.50 -9.32
C LEU A 373 17.62 54.07 -8.69
N SER A 374 17.74 54.07 -7.36
CA SER A 374 18.94 53.60 -6.62
C SER A 374 18.58 52.60 -5.52
N VAL A 375 19.48 51.66 -5.25
CA VAL A 375 19.26 50.51 -4.34
C VAL A 375 20.14 50.56 -3.07
N ASN A 376 21.21 51.37 -3.02
CA ASN A 376 22.15 51.41 -1.90
C ASN A 376 22.65 52.84 -1.58
N ASN A 377 22.67 53.19 -0.29
CA ASN A 377 22.93 54.54 0.24
C ASN A 377 24.39 55.06 0.14
N ASN A 378 25.31 54.46 -0.64
CA ASN A 378 26.74 54.85 -0.58
C ASN A 378 27.59 54.68 -1.86
N LYS A 379 26.99 54.48 -3.05
CA LYS A 379 27.64 54.69 -4.38
C LYS A 379 26.65 54.50 -5.53
N VAL A 380 26.78 55.31 -6.60
CA VAL A 380 25.76 55.46 -7.66
C VAL A 380 26.30 55.16 -9.08
N ILE A 381 25.77 54.11 -9.71
CA ILE A 381 25.84 53.80 -11.17
C ILE A 381 24.65 52.86 -11.50
N PHE A 382 23.91 52.93 -12.62
CA PHE A 382 23.98 53.63 -13.92
C PHE A 382 22.60 54.28 -14.26
N HIS A 383 22.31 54.56 -15.55
CA HIS A 383 21.00 55.00 -16.12
C HIS A 383 19.90 53.91 -16.17
N SER A 384 20.21 52.67 -15.78
CA SER A 384 19.53 51.46 -16.28
C SER A 384 18.25 51.03 -15.57
N LEU A 385 17.92 51.55 -14.38
CA LEU A 385 16.88 50.94 -13.54
C LEU A 385 15.43 51.29 -13.93
N PHE A 386 15.15 52.44 -14.58
CA PHE A 386 13.83 52.66 -15.20
C PHE A 386 13.66 51.75 -16.43
N GLU A 387 14.70 51.56 -17.25
CA GLU A 387 14.63 50.63 -18.37
C GLU A 387 14.47 49.19 -17.90
N GLN A 388 15.13 48.78 -16.80
CA GLN A 388 14.89 47.48 -16.16
C GLN A 388 13.47 47.35 -15.59
N LEU A 389 12.89 48.41 -15.00
CA LEU A 389 11.48 48.40 -14.59
C LEU A 389 10.54 48.33 -15.80
N PHE A 390 10.85 49.05 -16.88
CA PHE A 390 10.06 49.07 -18.11
C PHE A 390 10.13 47.72 -18.85
N ASP A 391 11.31 47.14 -18.97
CA ASP A 391 11.55 45.83 -19.55
C ASP A 391 10.93 44.76 -18.68
N ALA A 392 11.15 44.76 -17.36
CA ALA A 392 10.49 43.82 -16.46
C ALA A 392 8.97 43.95 -16.51
N VAL A 393 8.39 45.16 -16.62
CA VAL A 393 6.94 45.33 -16.79
C VAL A 393 6.47 44.89 -18.18
N ASN A 394 7.24 45.04 -19.25
CA ASN A 394 6.82 44.61 -20.59
C ASN A 394 7.03 43.12 -20.85
N GLU A 395 8.17 42.55 -20.47
CA GLU A 395 8.42 41.12 -20.43
C GLU A 395 7.31 40.46 -19.61
N TYR A 396 7.05 40.97 -18.40
CA TYR A 396 5.91 40.54 -17.60
C TYR A 396 4.57 40.73 -18.34
N LEU A 397 4.25 41.90 -18.91
CA LEU A 397 2.97 42.09 -19.63
C LEU A 397 2.81 41.17 -20.86
N ILE A 398 3.89 40.82 -21.53
CA ILE A 398 3.91 39.86 -22.66
C ILE A 398 3.67 38.45 -22.11
N GLU A 399 4.44 38.04 -21.10
CA GLU A 399 4.24 36.78 -20.40
C GLU A 399 2.83 36.66 -19.83
N VAL A 400 2.28 37.73 -19.27
CA VAL A 400 1.07 37.71 -18.42
C VAL A 400 -0.20 38.01 -19.17
N ASN A 401 -0.16 38.67 -20.33
CA ASN A 401 -1.30 38.59 -21.25
C ASN A 401 -1.43 37.15 -21.82
N ARG A 402 -0.31 36.43 -21.99
CA ARG A 402 -0.30 35.03 -22.46
C ARG A 402 -0.65 34.03 -21.34
N LYS A 403 -0.09 34.21 -20.13
CA LYS A 403 -0.32 33.38 -18.94
C LYS A 403 -1.65 33.69 -18.22
N ASN A 404 -2.19 34.91 -18.20
CA ASN A 404 -3.49 35.14 -17.55
C ASN A 404 -4.66 34.43 -18.24
N TYR A 405 -4.66 34.39 -19.58
CA TYR A 405 -5.73 33.76 -20.33
C TYR A 405 -5.68 32.22 -20.19
N VAL A 406 -4.48 31.66 -20.25
CA VAL A 406 -4.22 30.21 -20.13
C VAL A 406 -4.28 29.75 -18.67
N SER A 407 -3.41 30.28 -17.81
CA SER A 407 -3.17 29.80 -16.44
C SER A 407 -4.25 30.15 -15.42
N PHE A 408 -5.09 31.17 -15.64
CA PHE A 408 -6.03 31.68 -14.62
C PHE A 408 -7.52 31.72 -15.00
N MET A 409 -7.90 31.47 -16.26
CA MET A 409 -9.32 31.47 -16.66
C MET A 409 -9.79 30.27 -17.48
N LYS A 410 -8.90 29.45 -18.06
CA LYS A 410 -9.34 28.31 -18.88
C LYS A 410 -8.59 26.99 -18.67
N GLU A 411 -7.33 27.00 -18.21
CA GLU A 411 -6.50 25.79 -18.21
C GLU A 411 -5.73 25.50 -16.89
N HIS A 412 -5.93 26.28 -15.81
CA HIS A 412 -5.41 26.01 -14.45
C HIS A 412 -3.94 25.51 -14.38
N LEU A 413 -3.08 26.00 -15.28
CA LEU A 413 -1.81 25.33 -15.64
C LEU A 413 -0.88 24.97 -14.44
N PRO A 414 -0.69 25.82 -13.41
CA PRO A 414 0.16 25.48 -12.26
C PRO A 414 -0.41 24.32 -11.44
N VAL A 415 -1.73 24.33 -11.22
CA VAL A 415 -2.47 23.29 -10.50
C VAL A 415 -2.44 22.00 -11.32
N ASN A 416 -2.74 22.07 -12.62
CA ASN A 416 -2.71 20.91 -13.51
C ASN A 416 -1.31 20.27 -13.62
N ARG A 417 -0.23 21.06 -13.60
CA ARG A 417 1.16 20.53 -13.54
C ARG A 417 1.42 19.77 -12.24
N VAL A 418 1.02 20.32 -11.09
CA VAL A 418 1.16 19.64 -9.78
C VAL A 418 0.33 18.36 -9.73
N ILE A 419 -0.92 18.39 -10.19
CA ILE A 419 -1.79 17.22 -10.31
C ILE A 419 -1.16 16.15 -11.21
N LEU A 420 -0.62 16.52 -12.38
CA LEU A 420 0.06 15.58 -13.28
C LEU A 420 1.24 14.88 -12.59
N LYS A 421 2.10 15.61 -11.88
CA LYS A 421 3.23 15.03 -11.13
C LYS A 421 2.77 14.10 -10.00
N ILE A 422 1.68 14.44 -9.30
CA ILE A 422 1.12 13.60 -8.23
C ILE A 422 0.47 12.33 -8.81
N ASN A 423 -0.21 12.44 -9.96
CA ASN A 423 -0.79 11.30 -10.67
C ASN A 423 0.28 10.39 -11.28
N GLU A 424 1.42 10.94 -11.73
CA GLU A 424 2.59 10.17 -12.13
C GLU A 424 3.18 9.38 -10.95
N MET A 425 3.33 10.02 -9.79
CA MET A 425 3.75 9.36 -8.54
C MET A 425 2.73 8.28 -8.12
N GLU A 426 1.43 8.57 -8.12
CA GLU A 426 0.39 7.58 -7.78
C GLU A 426 0.41 6.39 -8.74
N LYS A 427 0.61 6.62 -10.04
CA LYS A 427 0.78 5.56 -11.04
C LYS A 427 2.03 4.69 -10.77
N GLN A 428 3.11 5.28 -10.27
CA GLN A 428 4.28 4.51 -9.83
C GLN A 428 3.94 3.67 -8.59
N LEU A 429 3.22 4.20 -7.60
CA LEU A 429 2.73 3.42 -6.46
C LEU A 429 1.82 2.25 -6.90
N LYS A 430 0.86 2.51 -7.79
CA LYS A 430 -0.03 1.49 -8.40
C LYS A 430 0.73 0.35 -9.08
N SER A 431 1.90 0.61 -9.66
CA SER A 431 2.73 -0.44 -10.28
C SER A 431 3.44 -1.35 -9.28
N GLN A 432 3.65 -0.88 -8.04
CA GLN A 432 4.30 -1.60 -6.95
C GLN A 432 3.30 -2.37 -6.09
N THR A 433 2.04 -1.91 -6.02
CA THR A 433 0.91 -2.70 -5.52
C THR A 433 0.48 -3.76 -6.52
N ILE A 434 -0.02 -4.87 -6.00
CA ILE A 434 -0.72 -5.87 -6.80
C ILE A 434 -2.20 -5.76 -6.42
N GLU A 435 -3.02 -5.20 -7.31
CA GLU A 435 -4.47 -5.28 -7.17
C GLU A 435 -4.86 -6.77 -7.13
N SER A 436 -5.44 -7.20 -6.02
CA SER A 436 -5.94 -8.56 -5.87
C SER A 436 -7.12 -8.77 -6.82
N ILE A 437 -6.93 -9.64 -7.82
CA ILE A 437 -7.98 -10.17 -8.70
C ILE A 437 -8.94 -11.04 -7.88
#